data_AF-A0A7W3T2P7-F1
#
_entry.id   AF-A0A7W3T2P7-F1
#
_cell.length_a   1.000
_cell.length_b   1.000
_cell.length_c   1.000
_cell.angle_alpha   90.00
_cell.angle_beta   90.00
_cell.angle_gamma   90.00
#
_symmetry.space_group_name_H-M   'P 1'
#
loop_
_entity.id
_entity.type
_entity.pdbx_description
1 polymer ?
#
loop_
_entity_poly.entity_id
_entity_poly.type
_entity_poly.pdbx_seq_one_letter_code
_entity_poly.pdbx_strand_id
1 'polypeptide(L)'
;MEEWQAVAVFRAPEVPEDGRRHLGELFPGTTVHDARTGRLTATWRLRADDLPAAAETARARVAEAAASGFAEPVDLRVRSAEMAEVEIAHPGPLELWGSGEVAGHLSVSRQYVAQLLEGDPRFPRPVATLRGGHVWTAGSVRHYTDLYRS
;
A
#
# COMPACT_ATOMS: atom_id res chain seq x y z
N MET A 1 -26.21 0.22 -14.82
CA MET A 1 -25.27 0.99 -13.99
C MET A 1 -24.94 0.25 -12.72
N GLU A 2 -23.73 -0.30 -12.69
CA GLU A 2 -23.16 -1.07 -11.58
C GLU A 2 -22.32 -0.15 -10.68
N GLU A 3 -22.03 -0.61 -9.47
CA GLU A 3 -21.16 0.09 -8.54
C GLU A 3 -19.74 -0.50 -8.56
N TRP A 4 -18.76 0.39 -8.64
CA TRP A 4 -17.35 0.07 -8.76
C TRP A 4 -16.58 0.72 -7.62
N GLN A 5 -15.57 0.04 -7.11
CA GLN A 5 -14.58 0.62 -6.23
C GLN A 5 -13.31 0.93 -7.02
N ALA A 6 -12.85 2.17 -6.90
CA ALA A 6 -11.56 2.58 -7.40
C ALA A 6 -10.61 2.89 -6.23
N VAL A 7 -9.36 2.46 -6.38
CA VAL A 7 -8.26 2.74 -5.46
C VAL A 7 -7.11 3.30 -6.26
N ALA A 8 -6.69 4.53 -5.93
CA ALA A 8 -5.51 5.15 -6.50
C ALA A 8 -4.43 5.33 -5.44
N VAL A 9 -3.19 5.08 -5.84
CA VAL A 9 -2.00 5.31 -5.03
C VAL A 9 -1.19 6.42 -5.67
N PHE A 10 -0.77 7.37 -4.87
CA PHE A 10 0.05 8.49 -5.28
C PHE A 10 1.33 8.54 -4.45
N ARG A 11 2.40 9.00 -5.07
CA ARG A 11 3.57 9.55 -4.38
C ARG A 11 3.28 11.01 -4.07
N ALA A 12 3.24 11.33 -2.78
CA ALA A 12 2.99 12.65 -2.24
C ALA A 12 3.80 12.79 -0.94
N PRO A 13 5.07 13.24 -1.00
CA PRO A 13 5.92 13.40 0.18
C PRO A 13 5.29 14.34 1.22
N GLU A 14 4.64 15.39 0.75
CA GLU A 14 3.88 16.35 1.53
C GLU A 14 2.55 16.62 0.84
N VAL A 15 1.49 16.81 1.63
CA VAL A 15 0.18 17.21 1.13
C VAL A 15 -0.26 18.46 1.90
N PRO A 16 -0.19 19.64 1.28
CA PRO A 16 -0.61 20.89 1.91
C PRO A 16 -2.12 20.87 2.22
N GLU A 17 -2.58 21.74 3.12
CA GLU A 17 -3.98 21.74 3.57
C GLU A 17 -4.97 21.93 2.42
N ASP A 18 -4.69 22.87 1.50
CA ASP A 18 -5.52 23.07 0.31
C ASP A 18 -5.50 21.85 -0.62
N GLY A 19 -4.36 21.15 -0.70
CA GLY A 19 -4.27 19.89 -1.43
C GLY A 19 -5.11 18.78 -0.80
N ARG A 20 -5.14 18.69 0.55
CA ARG A 20 -6.00 17.73 1.27
C ARG A 20 -7.48 18.03 1.01
N ARG A 21 -7.87 19.31 1.03
CA ARG A 21 -9.26 19.73 0.73
C ARG A 21 -9.65 19.33 -0.69
N HIS A 22 -8.82 19.68 -1.67
CA HIS A 22 -9.05 19.35 -3.07
C HIS A 22 -9.15 17.83 -3.30
N LEU A 23 -8.24 17.03 -2.73
CA LEU A 23 -8.31 15.57 -2.82
C LEU A 23 -9.57 15.00 -2.16
N GLY A 24 -10.04 15.60 -1.06
CA GLY A 24 -11.28 15.21 -0.39
C GLY A 24 -12.53 15.47 -1.24
N GLU A 25 -12.53 16.54 -2.04
CA GLU A 25 -13.60 16.84 -2.99
C GLU A 25 -13.57 15.89 -4.20
N LEU A 26 -12.37 15.62 -4.71
CA LEU A 26 -12.16 14.80 -5.89
C LEU A 26 -12.42 13.31 -5.65
N PHE A 27 -12.14 12.83 -4.44
CA PHE A 27 -12.29 11.43 -4.03
C PHE A 27 -13.32 11.31 -2.89
N PRO A 28 -14.64 11.21 -3.22
CA PRO A 28 -15.71 11.08 -2.23
C PRO A 28 -15.68 9.69 -1.58
N GLY A 29 -14.77 9.50 -0.64
CA GLY A 29 -14.48 8.27 0.05
C GLY A 29 -13.38 8.47 1.09
N THR A 30 -12.42 7.57 1.14
CA THR A 30 -11.32 7.62 2.11
C THR A 30 -10.03 8.01 1.44
N THR A 31 -9.37 9.06 1.95
CA THR A 31 -8.00 9.42 1.57
C THR A 31 -7.09 9.27 2.78
N VAL A 32 -6.05 8.45 2.66
CA VAL A 32 -5.05 8.19 3.72
C VAL A 32 -3.68 8.62 3.23
N HIS A 33 -3.02 9.50 3.98
CA HIS A 33 -1.63 9.90 3.73
C HIS A 33 -0.72 9.30 4.80
N ASP A 34 0.26 8.49 4.38
CA ASP A 34 1.36 8.04 5.21
C ASP A 34 2.57 8.95 4.97
N ALA A 35 2.72 9.97 5.82
CA ALA A 35 3.82 10.93 5.76
C ALA A 35 5.21 10.27 5.90
N ARG A 36 5.30 9.08 6.50
CA ARG A 36 6.57 8.35 6.64
C ARG A 36 7.05 7.75 5.31
N THR A 37 6.11 7.32 4.47
CA THR A 37 6.42 6.73 3.16
C THR A 37 6.18 7.69 2.00
N GLY A 38 5.63 8.88 2.28
CA GLY A 38 5.20 9.82 1.26
C GLY A 38 4.12 9.22 0.35
N ARG A 39 3.32 8.28 0.86
CA ARG A 39 2.31 7.57 0.08
C ARG A 39 0.92 8.09 0.44
N LEU A 40 0.16 8.48 -0.57
CA LEU A 40 -1.25 8.80 -0.44
C LEU A 40 -2.08 7.72 -1.13
N THR A 41 -3.11 7.23 -0.46
CA THR A 41 -4.05 6.25 -1.02
C THR A 41 -5.45 6.84 -0.97
N ALA A 42 -6.11 6.95 -2.12
CA ALA A 42 -7.49 7.37 -2.24
C ALA A 42 -8.35 6.17 -2.64
N THR A 43 -9.44 5.93 -1.92
CA THR A 43 -10.42 4.87 -2.19
C THR A 43 -11.79 5.51 -2.30
N TRP A 44 -12.47 5.31 -3.42
CA TRP A 44 -13.82 5.86 -3.64
C TRP A 44 -14.70 4.89 -4.41
N ARG A 45 -16.02 5.13 -4.34
CA ARG A 45 -17.01 4.42 -5.14
C ARG A 45 -17.45 5.28 -6.32
N LEU A 46 -17.76 4.63 -7.44
CA LEU A 46 -18.30 5.28 -8.62
C LEU A 46 -19.33 4.36 -9.29
N ARG A 47 -20.19 4.95 -10.13
CA ARG A 47 -21.18 4.21 -10.91
C ARG A 47 -20.84 4.29 -12.39
N ALA A 48 -20.91 3.16 -13.06
CA ALA A 48 -20.67 3.03 -14.49
C ALA A 48 -21.37 1.77 -15.02
N ASP A 49 -21.61 1.69 -16.32
CA ASP A 49 -22.30 0.54 -16.91
C ASP A 49 -21.41 -0.68 -17.09
N ASP A 50 -20.09 -0.49 -17.21
CA ASP A 50 -19.11 -1.56 -17.34
C ASP A 50 -17.72 -1.14 -16.78
N LEU A 51 -16.80 -2.11 -16.73
CA LEU A 51 -15.43 -1.89 -16.24
C LEU A 51 -14.66 -0.85 -17.07
N PRO A 52 -14.68 -0.85 -18.42
CA PRO A 52 -14.04 0.20 -19.21
C PRO A 52 -14.52 1.62 -18.87
N ALA A 53 -15.84 1.84 -18.78
CA ALA A 53 -16.40 3.14 -18.40
C ALA A 53 -16.03 3.53 -16.97
N ALA A 54 -16.03 2.55 -16.05
CA ALA A 54 -15.57 2.76 -14.67
C ALA A 54 -14.10 3.18 -14.61
N ALA A 55 -13.24 2.48 -15.37
CA ALA A 55 -11.81 2.73 -15.45
C ALA A 55 -11.50 4.11 -16.04
N GLU A 56 -12.19 4.50 -17.11
CA GLU A 56 -12.00 5.82 -17.71
C GLU A 56 -12.43 6.95 -16.78
N THR A 57 -13.57 6.79 -16.09
CA THR A 57 -14.03 7.75 -15.09
C THR A 57 -13.03 7.88 -13.92
N ALA A 58 -12.49 6.75 -13.45
CA ALA A 58 -11.49 6.76 -12.40
C ALA A 58 -10.18 7.42 -12.86
N ARG A 59 -9.74 7.12 -14.09
CA ARG A 59 -8.52 7.67 -14.70
C ARG A 59 -8.61 9.19 -14.86
N ALA A 60 -9.77 9.71 -15.28
CA ALA A 60 -9.99 11.15 -15.40
C ALA A 60 -9.80 11.87 -14.05
N ARG A 61 -10.36 11.33 -12.96
CA ARG A 61 -10.15 11.88 -11.61
C ARG A 61 -8.70 11.79 -11.14
N VAL A 62 -8.02 10.67 -11.41
CA VAL A 62 -6.59 10.53 -11.08
C VAL A 62 -5.73 11.54 -11.87
N ALA A 63 -6.06 11.80 -13.14
CA ALA A 63 -5.37 12.80 -13.95
C ALA A 63 -5.59 14.22 -13.43
N GLU A 64 -6.81 14.54 -12.95
CA GLU A 64 -7.11 15.82 -12.30
C GLU A 64 -6.29 16.00 -11.01
N ALA A 65 -6.22 14.96 -10.17
CA ALA A 65 -5.37 14.97 -8.98
C ALA A 65 -3.89 15.17 -9.35
N ALA A 66 -3.41 14.53 -10.43
CA ALA A 66 -2.04 14.70 -10.90
C ALA A 66 -1.73 16.13 -11.36
N ALA A 67 -2.69 16.78 -12.02
CA ALA A 67 -2.56 18.16 -12.49
C ALA A 67 -2.44 19.19 -11.34
N SER A 68 -2.85 18.82 -10.12
CA SER A 68 -2.70 19.67 -8.93
C SER A 68 -1.24 19.85 -8.46
N GLY A 69 -0.31 19.00 -8.90
CA GLY A 69 1.12 19.13 -8.67
C GLY A 69 1.67 18.59 -7.35
N PHE A 70 0.82 18.16 -6.41
CA PHE A 70 1.25 17.60 -5.12
C PHE A 70 1.07 16.08 -4.98
N ALA A 71 0.51 15.41 -5.99
CA ALA A 71 0.29 13.96 -5.99
C ALA A 71 0.63 13.35 -7.35
N GLU A 72 1.70 12.55 -7.42
CA GLU A 72 2.09 11.81 -8.62
C GLU A 72 1.44 10.42 -8.62
N PRO A 73 0.59 10.06 -9.60
CA PRO A 73 -0.04 8.73 -9.64
C PRO A 73 0.99 7.60 -9.81
N VAL A 74 0.86 6.54 -9.04
CA VAL A 74 1.73 5.35 -9.07
C VAL A 74 0.95 4.08 -9.43
N ASP A 75 -0.29 3.96 -8.97
CA ASP A 75 -1.15 2.80 -9.22
C ASP A 75 -2.62 3.24 -9.26
N LEU A 76 -3.42 2.61 -10.10
CA LEU A 76 -4.88 2.76 -10.15
C LEU A 76 -5.49 1.38 -10.38
N ARG A 77 -6.38 0.97 -9.48
CA ARG A 77 -7.16 -0.26 -9.61
C ARG A 77 -8.64 0.06 -9.58
N VAL A 78 -9.38 -0.56 -10.50
CA VAL A 78 -10.84 -0.51 -10.53
C VAL A 78 -11.36 -1.94 -10.51
N ARG A 79 -12.32 -2.19 -9.63
CA ARG A 79 -12.97 -3.49 -9.43
C ARG A 79 -14.45 -3.28 -9.13
N SER A 80 -15.27 -4.32 -9.31
CA SER A 80 -16.67 -4.25 -8.87
C SER A 80 -16.72 -4.05 -7.35
N ALA A 81 -17.75 -3.35 -6.87
CA ALA A 81 -17.94 -3.16 -5.43
C ALA A 81 -18.10 -4.50 -4.69
N GLU A 82 -18.74 -5.49 -5.32
CA GLU A 82 -18.87 -6.85 -4.78
C GLU A 82 -17.51 -7.52 -4.56
N MET A 83 -16.62 -7.53 -5.58
CA MET A 83 -15.28 -8.11 -5.43
C MET A 83 -14.47 -7.40 -4.35
N ALA A 84 -14.61 -6.07 -4.24
CA ALA A 84 -13.97 -5.31 -3.18
C ALA A 84 -14.44 -5.73 -1.78
N GLU A 85 -15.74 -5.97 -1.60
CA GLU A 85 -16.32 -6.41 -0.34
C GLU A 85 -15.87 -7.83 0.01
N VAL A 86 -15.84 -8.74 -0.97
CA VAL A 86 -15.31 -10.10 -0.79
C VAL A 86 -13.86 -10.08 -0.33
N GLU A 87 -12.99 -9.25 -0.92
CA GLU A 87 -11.58 -9.17 -0.55
C GLU A 87 -11.36 -8.57 0.86
N ILE A 88 -12.20 -7.63 1.27
CA ILE A 88 -12.18 -7.09 2.63
C ILE A 88 -12.61 -8.16 3.64
N ALA A 89 -13.67 -8.90 3.33
CA ALA A 89 -14.18 -9.98 4.19
C ALA A 89 -13.23 -11.18 4.24
N HIS A 90 -12.51 -11.44 3.15
CA HIS A 90 -11.64 -12.59 2.97
C HIS A 90 -10.29 -12.13 2.37
N PRO A 91 -9.45 -11.45 3.16
CA PRO A 91 -8.14 -11.02 2.68
C PRO A 91 -7.30 -12.24 2.30
N GLY A 92 -6.50 -12.10 1.24
CA GLY A 92 -5.57 -13.14 0.83
C GLY A 92 -4.63 -13.55 1.97
N PRO A 93 -4.20 -14.82 2.03
CA PRO A 93 -3.32 -15.28 3.10
C PRO A 93 -2.00 -14.50 3.09
N LEU A 94 -1.67 -13.90 4.24
CA LEU A 94 -0.36 -13.28 4.46
C LEU A 94 0.58 -14.30 5.10
N GLU A 95 1.66 -14.65 4.40
CA GLU A 95 2.73 -15.45 4.99
C GLU A 95 3.55 -14.54 5.93
N LEU A 96 3.39 -14.76 7.23
CA LEU A 96 4.08 -14.03 8.28
C LEU A 96 5.21 -14.88 8.84
N TRP A 97 6.37 -14.26 9.01
CA TRP A 97 7.56 -14.88 9.57
C TRP A 97 7.97 -14.20 10.87
N GLY A 98 8.20 -14.99 11.91
CA GLY A 98 8.89 -14.56 13.12
C GLY A 98 10.40 -14.56 12.94
N SER A 99 11.14 -14.07 13.94
CA SER A 99 12.60 -13.94 13.88
C SER A 99 13.33 -15.26 13.58
N GLY A 100 12.75 -16.41 13.96
CA GLY A 100 13.32 -17.72 13.65
C GLY A 100 13.22 -18.11 12.18
N GLU A 101 12.08 -17.85 11.55
CA GLU A 101 11.87 -18.14 10.12
C GLU A 101 12.71 -17.20 9.25
N VAL A 102 12.79 -15.92 9.64
CA VAL A 102 13.69 -14.94 9.01
C VAL A 102 15.15 -15.36 9.11
N ALA A 103 15.59 -15.78 10.30
CA ALA A 103 16.96 -16.27 10.50
C ALA A 103 17.27 -17.51 9.64
N GLY A 104 16.31 -18.44 9.56
CA GLY A 104 16.42 -19.63 8.71
C GLY A 104 16.52 -19.27 7.22
N HIS A 105 15.65 -18.39 6.73
CA HIS A 105 15.68 -17.94 5.33
C HIS A 105 16.99 -17.22 4.98
N LEU A 106 17.49 -16.37 5.86
CA LEU A 106 18.71 -15.60 5.65
C LEU A 106 20.00 -16.38 5.96
N SER A 107 19.89 -17.62 6.46
CA SER A 107 20.99 -18.47 6.90
C SER A 107 21.91 -17.78 7.92
N VAL A 108 21.31 -17.10 8.90
CA VAL A 108 22.00 -16.34 9.96
C VAL A 108 21.42 -16.69 11.33
N SER A 109 22.05 -16.21 12.40
CA SER A 109 21.49 -16.35 13.75
C SER A 109 20.34 -15.37 13.98
N ARG A 110 19.44 -15.69 14.91
CA ARG A 110 18.38 -14.75 15.35
C ARG A 110 18.95 -13.44 15.91
N GLN A 111 20.12 -13.51 16.56
CA GLN A 111 20.82 -12.33 17.07
C GLN A 111 21.29 -11.43 15.92
N TYR A 112 21.78 -12.01 14.82
CA TYR A 112 22.16 -11.25 13.65
C TYR A 112 20.94 -10.59 12.97
N VAL A 113 19.77 -11.22 13.00
CA VAL A 113 18.52 -10.57 12.55
C VAL A 113 18.20 -9.31 13.38
N ALA A 114 18.39 -9.35 14.71
CA ALA A 114 18.23 -8.17 15.54
C ALA A 114 19.25 -7.07 15.19
N GLN A 115 20.51 -7.45 14.93
CA GLN A 115 21.54 -6.51 14.47
C GLN A 115 21.20 -5.89 13.11
N LEU A 116 20.65 -6.65 12.16
CA LEU A 116 20.19 -6.12 10.88
C LEU A 116 19.05 -5.11 11.07
N LEU A 117 18.09 -5.40 11.96
CA LEU A 117 16.98 -4.49 12.24
C LEU A 117 17.43 -3.15 12.83
N GLU A 118 18.49 -3.16 13.64
CA GLU A 118 19.05 -1.96 14.26
C GLU A 118 20.03 -1.23 13.33
N GLY A 119 20.86 -1.98 12.60
CA GLY A 119 22.04 -1.47 11.91
C GLY A 119 21.91 -1.30 10.40
N ASP A 120 20.95 -1.95 9.73
CA ASP A 120 20.73 -1.81 8.28
C ASP A 120 19.37 -1.15 8.00
N PRO A 121 19.33 0.13 7.58
CA PRO A 121 18.10 0.82 7.22
C PRO A 121 17.31 0.18 6.08
N ARG A 122 17.95 -0.68 5.27
CA ARG A 122 17.31 -1.40 4.15
C ARG A 122 16.64 -2.70 4.60
N PHE A 123 17.01 -3.22 5.77
CA PHE A 123 16.37 -4.40 6.32
C PHE A 123 14.90 -4.09 6.62
N PRO A 124 13.94 -4.96 6.23
CA PRO A 124 12.53 -4.64 6.36
C PRO A 124 12.16 -4.42 7.83
N ARG A 125 11.35 -3.40 8.07
CA ARG A 125 10.74 -3.20 9.40
C ARG A 125 9.67 -4.26 9.62
N PRO A 126 9.53 -4.77 10.86
CA PRO A 126 8.48 -5.72 11.17
C PRO A 126 7.09 -5.08 11.04
N VAL A 127 6.13 -5.86 10.56
CA VAL A 127 4.72 -5.44 10.48
C VAL A 127 4.04 -5.43 11.86
N ALA A 128 4.58 -6.19 12.81
CA ALA A 128 4.14 -6.16 14.20
C ALA A 128 5.29 -6.52 15.15
N THR A 129 5.22 -6.00 16.37
CA THR A 129 6.07 -6.44 17.49
C THR A 129 5.17 -7.04 18.55
N LEU A 130 5.30 -8.34 18.76
CA LEU A 130 4.55 -9.11 19.75
C LEU A 130 5.41 -9.33 21.00
N ARG A 131 4.80 -9.80 22.09
CA ARG A 131 5.57 -10.24 23.28
C ARG A 131 6.62 -11.31 22.95
N GLY A 132 6.34 -12.16 21.96
CA GLY A 132 7.23 -13.20 21.49
C GLY A 132 8.29 -12.75 20.47
N GLY A 133 8.32 -11.47 20.10
CA GLY A 133 9.28 -10.91 19.15
C GLY A 133 8.63 -10.27 17.93
N HIS A 134 9.47 -9.91 16.97
CA HIS A 134 9.10 -9.21 15.74
C HIS A 134 8.55 -10.16 14.68
N VAL A 135 7.59 -9.67 13.91
CA VAL A 135 6.94 -10.38 12.80
C VAL A 135 7.07 -9.58 11.52
N TRP A 136 7.47 -10.23 10.43
CA TRP A 136 7.58 -9.67 9.09
C TRP A 136 6.66 -10.38 8.12
N THR A 137 6.37 -9.76 6.97
CA THR A 137 5.86 -10.53 5.83
C THR A 137 7.02 -11.27 5.17
N ALA A 138 6.80 -12.53 4.78
CA ALA A 138 7.80 -13.31 4.06
C ALA A 138 8.28 -12.59 2.79
N GLY A 139 7.35 -11.95 2.07
CA GLY A 139 7.66 -11.17 0.87
C GLY A 139 8.65 -10.03 1.11
N SER A 140 8.53 -9.29 2.22
CA SER A 140 9.46 -8.19 2.53
C SER A 140 10.89 -8.68 2.78
N VAL A 141 11.03 -9.85 3.40
CA VAL A 141 12.32 -10.46 3.70
C VAL A 141 12.96 -11.04 2.44
N ARG A 142 12.17 -11.74 1.61
CA ARG A 142 12.64 -12.26 0.31
C ARG A 142 13.14 -11.12 -0.59
N HIS A 143 12.38 -10.03 -0.68
CA HIS A 143 12.76 -8.86 -1.47
C HIS A 143 14.09 -8.24 -1.01
N TYR A 144 14.32 -8.17 0.30
CA TYR A 144 15.60 -7.72 0.84
C TYR A 144 16.77 -8.64 0.43
N THR A 145 16.57 -9.96 0.49
CA THR A 145 17.56 -10.93 0.03
C THR A 145 17.90 -10.72 -1.44
N ASP A 146 16.88 -10.62 -2.29
CA ASP A 146 17.03 -10.50 -3.75
C ASP A 146 17.80 -9.25 -4.18
N LEU A 147 17.57 -8.12 -3.49
CA LEU A 147 18.16 -6.83 -3.86
C LEU A 147 19.53 -6.55 -3.24
N TYR A 148 19.83 -7.13 -2.07
CA TYR A 148 20.93 -6.63 -1.24
C TYR A 148 21.86 -7.71 -0.68
N ARG A 149 21.56 -9.01 -0.85
CA ARG A 149 22.43 -10.11 -0.38
C ARG A 149 22.78 -11.14 -1.48
N SER A 150 22.75 -10.76 -2.76
CA SER A 150 23.21 -11.61 -3.88
C SER A 150 24.70 -11.97 -3.76
#